data_AF-A0A3P1C0A6-F1
#
_entry.id   AF-A0A3P1C0A6-F1
#
_cell.length_a   1.000
_cell.length_b   1.000
_cell.length_c   1.000
_cell.angle_alpha   90.00
_cell.angle_beta   90.00
_cell.angle_gamma   90.00
#
_symmetry.space_group_name_H-M   'P 1'
#
loop_
_entity.id
_entity.type
_entity.pdbx_description
1 polymer ?
#
loop_
_entity_poly.entity_id
_entity_poly.type
_entity_poly.pdbx_seq_one_letter_code
_entity_poly.pdbx_strand_id
1 'polypeptide(L)'
;MDPAEINKVFIETESGKDIEDRPILREAIQYAQAKKYTLTVAKLDRLSRDVEHFFRMQKQLGSLFKSCDLPTTDALTLSIYAGIAQRERELISIRTKQALQTKKKQGEKLGKLSN
;
A
#
# COMPACT_ATOMS: atom_id res chain seq x y z
N MET A 1 2.45 17.90 23.87
CA MET A 1 1.68 17.57 22.65
C MET A 1 0.32 17.12 23.13
N ASP A 2 -0.75 17.81 22.73
CA ASP A 2 -2.10 17.32 22.99
C ASP A 2 -2.26 15.90 22.42
N PRO A 3 -2.98 14.99 23.09
CA PRO A 3 -3.23 13.67 22.56
C PRO A 3 -4.01 13.81 21.25
N ALA A 4 -3.44 13.28 20.16
CA ALA A 4 -4.12 13.28 18.88
C ALA A 4 -5.41 12.44 18.99
N GLU A 5 -6.56 13.06 18.73
CA GLU A 5 -7.86 12.40 18.75
C GLU A 5 -8.15 11.77 17.38
N ILE A 6 -8.60 10.51 17.37
CA ILE A 6 -9.02 9.84 16.14
C ILE A 6 -10.42 10.35 15.77
N ASN A 7 -10.50 11.16 14.74
CA ASN A 7 -11.78 11.72 14.30
C ASN A 7 -12.65 10.73 13.50
N LYS A 8 -12.04 9.96 12.58
CA LYS A 8 -12.73 8.99 11.74
C LYS A 8 -11.79 7.85 11.33
N VAL A 9 -12.30 6.62 11.32
CA VAL A 9 -11.59 5.43 10.86
C VAL A 9 -12.15 4.98 9.52
N PHE A 10 -11.25 4.68 8.57
CA PHE A 10 -11.57 4.15 7.25
C PHE A 10 -10.98 2.76 7.11
N ILE A 11 -11.80 1.78 6.70
CA ILE A 11 -11.39 0.38 6.55
C ILE A 11 -11.71 -0.06 5.13
N GLU A 12 -10.73 -0.60 4.43
CA GLU A 12 -10.87 -1.10 3.07
C GLU A 12 -10.17 -2.45 2.95
N THR A 13 -10.86 -3.43 2.38
CA THR A 13 -10.36 -4.81 2.21
C THR A 13 -9.74 -5.06 0.84
N GLU A 14 -9.88 -4.10 -0.08
CA GLU A 14 -9.32 -4.21 -1.43
C GLU A 14 -7.79 -4.26 -1.40
N SER A 15 -7.24 -5.06 -2.30
CA SER A 15 -5.79 -5.25 -2.39
C SER A 15 -5.12 -3.94 -2.78
N GLY A 16 -4.03 -3.58 -2.10
CA GLY A 16 -3.16 -2.45 -2.48
C GLY A 16 -2.45 -2.59 -3.83
N LYS A 17 -2.88 -3.55 -4.68
CA LYS A 17 -2.49 -3.72 -6.08
C LYS A 17 -3.39 -2.94 -7.03
N ASP A 18 -4.70 -2.88 -6.79
CA ASP A 18 -5.65 -2.21 -7.66
C ASP A 18 -5.95 -0.82 -7.11
N ILE A 19 -5.59 0.19 -7.90
CA ILE A 19 -5.64 1.61 -7.52
C ILE A 19 -6.99 2.23 -7.89
N GLU A 20 -7.59 1.76 -8.98
CA GLU A 20 -8.79 2.38 -9.55
C GLU A 20 -10.07 2.03 -8.79
N ASP A 21 -10.09 0.91 -8.07
CA ASP A 21 -11.27 0.41 -7.33
C ASP A 21 -11.18 0.63 -5.81
N ARG A 22 -10.60 1.78 -5.37
CA ARG A 22 -10.42 2.11 -3.94
C ARG A 22 -11.24 3.32 -3.48
N PRO A 23 -12.58 3.20 -3.41
CA PRO A 23 -13.45 4.32 -3.08
C PRO A 23 -13.26 4.82 -1.63
N ILE A 24 -12.96 3.94 -0.68
CA ILE A 24 -12.84 4.30 0.74
C ILE A 24 -11.54 5.08 0.97
N LEU A 25 -10.44 4.69 0.30
CA LEU A 25 -9.20 5.45 0.36
C LEU A 25 -9.37 6.86 -0.24
N ARG A 26 -10.08 6.98 -1.38
CA ARG A 26 -10.38 8.28 -1.98
C ARG A 26 -11.21 9.16 -1.04
N GLU A 27 -12.22 8.61 -0.38
CA GLU A 27 -13.00 9.31 0.63
C GLU A 27 -12.12 9.79 1.80
N ALA A 28 -11.21 8.93 2.29
CA ALA A 28 -10.30 9.27 3.38
C ALA A 28 -9.37 10.45 3.03
N ILE A 29 -8.82 10.45 1.80
CA ILE A 29 -7.96 11.53 1.30
C ILE A 29 -8.76 12.84 1.22
N GLN A 30 -9.95 12.81 0.61
CA GLN A 30 -10.81 14.00 0.46
C GLN A 30 -11.23 14.54 1.83
N TYR A 31 -11.59 13.66 2.76
CA TYR A 31 -11.96 14.03 4.13
C TYR A 31 -10.80 14.73 4.85
N ALA A 32 -9.59 14.15 4.77
CA ALA A 32 -8.39 14.72 5.36
C ALA A 32 -8.05 16.10 4.76
N GLN A 33 -8.14 16.26 3.44
CA GLN A 33 -7.92 17.54 2.76
C GLN A 33 -8.95 18.60 3.17
N ALA A 34 -10.24 18.25 3.14
CA ALA A 34 -11.32 19.19 3.43
C ALA A 34 -11.29 19.69 4.88
N LYS A 35 -10.90 18.81 5.83
CA LYS A 35 -10.84 19.14 7.26
C LYS A 35 -9.46 19.55 7.75
N LYS A 36 -8.44 19.51 6.88
CA LYS A 36 -7.03 19.70 7.23
C LYS A 36 -6.55 18.75 8.34
N TYR A 37 -7.07 17.52 8.33
CA TYR A 37 -6.67 16.48 9.27
C TYR A 37 -5.49 15.69 8.73
N THR A 38 -4.68 15.16 9.65
CA THR A 38 -3.60 14.23 9.30
C THR A 38 -4.18 12.85 9.03
N LEU A 39 -4.10 12.39 7.78
CA LEU A 39 -4.36 11.01 7.42
C LEU A 39 -3.18 10.15 7.89
N THR A 40 -3.46 9.25 8.82
CA THR A 40 -2.46 8.33 9.37
C THR A 40 -2.76 6.91 8.92
N VAL A 41 -1.74 6.19 8.46
CA VAL A 41 -1.83 4.77 8.10
C VAL A 41 -0.96 3.92 9.02
N ALA A 42 -1.43 2.71 9.35
CA ALA A 42 -0.72 1.83 10.27
C ALA A 42 0.60 1.30 9.68
N LYS A 43 0.57 0.92 8.38
CA LYS A 43 1.76 0.49 7.64
C LYS A 43 1.66 0.84 6.16
N LEU A 44 2.79 1.21 5.56
CA LEU A 44 2.86 1.54 4.14
C LEU A 44 2.56 0.32 3.26
N ASP A 45 3.09 -0.87 3.59
CA ASP A 45 2.91 -2.12 2.81
C ASP A 45 1.45 -2.55 2.63
N ARG A 46 0.57 -2.07 3.54
CA ARG A 46 -0.88 -2.30 3.51
C ARG A 46 -1.65 -1.23 2.78
N LEU A 47 -1.10 -0.02 2.68
CA LEU A 47 -1.68 1.06 1.90
C LEU A 47 -1.42 0.88 0.42
N SER A 48 -0.21 0.54 0.00
CA SER A 48 0.09 0.33 -1.42
C SER A 48 1.29 -0.58 -1.58
N ARG A 49 1.28 -1.42 -2.62
CA ARG A 49 2.50 -2.11 -3.09
C ARG A 49 3.08 -1.45 -4.34
N ASP A 50 2.62 -0.24 -4.63
CA ASP A 50 3.02 0.59 -5.74
C ASP A 50 3.59 1.91 -5.19
N VAL A 51 4.85 2.13 -5.53
CA VAL A 51 5.66 3.31 -5.24
C VAL A 51 4.99 4.59 -5.72
N GLU A 52 4.43 4.56 -6.92
CA GLU A 52 3.82 5.73 -7.56
C GLU A 52 2.65 6.26 -6.73
N HIS A 53 1.91 5.35 -6.12
CA HIS A 53 0.79 5.69 -5.26
C HIS A 53 1.22 6.48 -4.01
N PHE A 54 2.32 6.09 -3.38
CA PHE A 54 2.83 6.81 -2.21
C PHE A 54 3.25 8.23 -2.56
N PHE A 55 3.97 8.40 -3.67
CA PHE A 55 4.35 9.72 -4.15
C PHE A 55 3.14 10.57 -4.52
N ARG A 56 2.11 9.97 -5.14
CA ARG A 56 0.86 10.67 -5.42
C ARG A 56 0.17 11.14 -4.14
N MET A 57 0.09 10.29 -3.11
CA MET A 57 -0.49 10.66 -1.82
C MET A 57 0.33 11.73 -1.10
N GLN A 58 1.66 11.60 -1.07
CA GLN A 58 2.55 12.62 -0.51
C GLN A 58 2.40 13.96 -1.25
N LYS A 59 2.28 13.95 -2.57
CA LYS A 59 2.05 15.16 -3.37
C LYS A 59 0.66 15.78 -3.09
N GLN A 60 -0.36 14.96 -2.85
CA GLN A 60 -1.72 15.42 -2.59
C GLN A 60 -1.94 15.92 -1.15
N LEU A 61 -1.27 15.32 -0.16
CA LEU A 61 -1.51 15.59 1.27
C LEU A 61 -0.34 16.32 1.94
N GLY A 62 0.87 16.24 1.41
CA GLY A 62 2.06 16.84 2.00
C GLY A 62 2.27 16.38 3.44
N SER A 63 2.34 17.33 4.37
CA SER A 63 2.51 17.09 5.80
C SER A 63 1.28 16.48 6.49
N LEU A 64 0.13 16.44 5.80
CA LEU A 64 -1.09 15.79 6.31
C LEU A 64 -1.06 14.28 6.12
N PHE A 65 -0.05 13.70 5.49
CA PHE A 65 0.11 12.25 5.39
C PHE A 65 1.19 11.75 6.35
N LYS A 66 0.84 10.79 7.20
CA LYS A 66 1.78 10.13 8.11
C LYS A 66 1.61 8.62 8.07
N SER A 67 2.73 7.91 8.24
CA SER A 67 2.72 6.47 8.46
C SER A 67 3.30 6.14 9.82
N CYS A 68 2.70 5.20 10.54
CA CYS A 68 3.19 4.79 11.86
C CYS A 68 4.52 4.00 11.76
N ASP A 69 4.75 3.29 10.66
CA ASP A 69 5.98 2.54 10.39
C ASP A 69 7.09 3.39 9.74
N LEU A 70 6.75 4.58 9.24
CA LEU A 70 7.68 5.54 8.65
C LEU A 70 7.38 6.95 9.17
N PRO A 71 7.82 7.29 10.41
CA PRO A 71 7.46 8.55 11.07
C PRO A 71 8.02 9.79 10.34
N THR A 72 9.17 9.63 9.67
CA THR A 72 9.78 10.62 8.79
C THR A 72 9.51 10.25 7.35
N THR A 73 8.74 11.10 6.67
CA THR A 73 8.30 10.95 5.29
C THR A 73 8.92 12.03 4.40
N ASP A 74 10.23 12.26 4.51
CA ASP A 74 10.92 13.08 3.52
C ASP A 74 11.05 12.30 2.19
N ALA A 75 11.21 13.04 1.09
CA ALA A 75 11.16 12.47 -0.26
C ALA A 75 12.26 11.43 -0.53
N LEU A 76 13.45 11.58 0.07
CA LEU A 76 14.55 10.62 -0.11
C LEU A 76 14.22 9.31 0.60
N THR A 77 13.80 9.38 1.88
CA THR A 77 13.42 8.20 2.66
C THR A 77 12.29 7.43 1.98
N LEU A 78 11.28 8.13 1.48
CA LEU A 78 10.19 7.53 0.73
C LEU A 78 10.68 6.84 -0.55
N SER A 79 11.59 7.46 -1.30
CA SER A 79 12.18 6.87 -2.53
C SER A 79 12.93 5.58 -2.25
N ILE A 80 13.72 5.54 -1.16
CA ILE A 80 14.47 4.35 -0.77
C ILE A 80 13.50 3.23 -0.37
N TYR A 81 12.52 3.54 0.48
CA TYR A 81 11.55 2.54 0.97
C TYR A 81 10.70 1.97 -0.17
N ALA A 82 10.28 2.84 -1.08
CA ALA A 82 9.63 2.48 -2.33
C ALA A 82 10.45 1.48 -3.16
N GLY A 83 11.73 1.75 -3.37
CA GLY A 83 12.63 0.86 -4.12
C GLY A 83 12.76 -0.52 -3.46
N ILE A 84 12.84 -0.57 -2.13
CA ILE A 84 12.88 -1.81 -1.36
C ILE A 84 11.56 -2.60 -1.54
N ALA A 85 10.41 -1.95 -1.36
CA ALA A 85 9.11 -2.58 -1.50
C ALA A 85 8.88 -3.16 -2.92
N GLN A 86 9.31 -2.42 -3.95
CA GLN A 86 9.25 -2.88 -5.34
C GLN A 86 10.12 -4.14 -5.53
N ARG A 87 11.35 -4.13 -5.00
CA ARG A 87 12.26 -5.29 -5.09
C ARG A 87 11.69 -6.52 -4.38
N GLU A 88 11.10 -6.36 -3.20
CA GLU A 88 10.46 -7.46 -2.48
C GLU A 88 9.32 -8.08 -3.28
N ARG A 89 8.49 -7.25 -3.92
CA ARG A 89 7.40 -7.70 -4.79
C ARG A 89 7.92 -8.52 -5.97
N GLU A 90 9.00 -8.08 -6.61
CA GLU A 90 9.66 -8.81 -7.69
C GLU A 90 10.17 -10.18 -7.21
N LEU A 91 10.82 -10.22 -6.04
CA LEU A 91 11.32 -11.46 -5.45
C LEU A 91 10.19 -12.44 -5.11
N ILE A 92 9.07 -11.96 -4.56
CA ILE A 92 7.88 -12.78 -4.30
C ILE A 92 7.33 -13.37 -5.60
N SER A 93 7.23 -12.55 -6.65
CA SER A 93 6.77 -12.99 -7.97
C SER A 93 7.68 -14.07 -8.55
N ILE A 94 9.01 -13.87 -8.49
CA ILE A 94 10.01 -14.84 -8.94
C ILE A 94 9.87 -16.16 -8.19
N ARG A 95 9.86 -16.11 -6.85
CA ARG A 95 9.75 -17.31 -6.00
C ARG A 95 8.44 -18.07 -6.25
N THR A 96 7.34 -17.35 -6.43
CA THR A 96 6.03 -17.95 -6.73
C THR A 96 6.06 -18.67 -8.08
N LYS A 97 6.61 -18.02 -9.12
CA LYS A 97 6.75 -18.63 -10.44
C LYS A 97 7.64 -19.88 -10.41
N GLN A 98 8.76 -19.82 -9.69
CA GLN A 98 9.65 -20.98 -9.51
C GLN A 98 8.94 -22.13 -8.79
N ALA A 99 8.23 -21.86 -7.70
CA ALA A 99 7.47 -22.88 -6.97
C ALA A 99 6.38 -23.52 -7.84
N LEU A 100 5.64 -22.71 -8.62
CA LEU A 100 4.64 -23.21 -9.57
C LEU A 100 5.29 -24.07 -10.67
N GLN A 101 6.45 -23.67 -11.22
CA GLN A 101 7.15 -24.49 -12.21
C GLN A 101 7.57 -25.85 -11.64
N THR A 102 8.07 -25.88 -10.41
CA THR A 102 8.41 -27.14 -9.72
C THR A 102 7.20 -28.04 -9.53
N LYS A 103 6.07 -27.49 -9.04
CA LYS A 103 4.81 -28.24 -8.91
C LYS A 103 4.29 -28.77 -10.24
N LYS A 104 4.40 -27.98 -11.32
CA LYS A 104 4.03 -28.41 -12.68
C LYS A 104 4.88 -29.60 -13.15
N LYS A 105 6.20 -29.56 -12.90
CA LYS A 105 7.11 -30.67 -13.23
C LYS A 105 6.82 -31.93 -12.41
N GLN A 106 6.32 -31.78 -11.19
CA GLN A 106 5.87 -32.87 -10.33
C GLN A 106 4.48 -33.44 -10.72
N GLY A 107 3.86 -32.91 -11.77
CA GLY A 107 2.58 -33.39 -12.28
C GLY A 107 1.35 -32.84 -11.57
N GLU A 108 1.50 -31.86 -10.67
CA GLU A 108 0.34 -31.18 -10.07
C GLU A 108 -0.43 -30.40 -11.14
N LYS A 109 -1.76 -30.53 -11.15
CA LYS A 109 -2.65 -29.69 -11.97
C LYS A 109 -2.65 -28.27 -11.41
N LEU A 110 -2.10 -27.34 -12.18
CA LEU A 110 -2.13 -25.89 -11.90
C LEU A 110 -3.19 -25.22 -12.79
N GLY A 111 -3.96 -24.31 -12.22
CA GLY A 111 -5.08 -23.64 -12.90
C GLY A 111 -6.34 -23.66 -12.03
N LYS A 112 -7.42 -23.06 -12.53
CA LYS A 112 -8.71 -23.02 -11.83
C LYS A 112 -9.34 -24.43 -11.89
N LEU A 113 -9.86 -24.93 -10.76
CA LEU A 113 -10.91 -25.95 -10.80
C LEU A 113 -12.08 -25.29 -11.54
N SER A 114 -12.43 -25.84 -12.70
CA SER A 114 -13.63 -25.49 -13.44
C SER A 114 -14.85 -25.77 -12.55
N ASN A 115 -15.49 -24.69 -12.09
CA ASN A 115 -16.88 -24.68 -11.64
C ASN A 115 -17.69 -23.98 -12.72
#